data_AF-A0A2E3J850-F1
#
_entry.id   AF-A0A2E3J850-F1
#
_cell.length_a   1.000
_cell.length_b   1.000
_cell.length_c   1.000
_cell.angle_alpha   90.00
_cell.angle_beta   90.00
_cell.angle_gamma   90.00
#
_symmetry.space_group_name_H-M   'P 1'
#
loop_
_entity.id
_entity.type
_entity.pdbx_description
1 polymer ?
#
loop_
_entity_poly.entity_id
_entity_poly.type
_entity_poly.pdbx_seq_one_letter_code
_entity_poly.pdbx_strand_id
1 'polypeptide(L)' 'MIGKISQFVKDVKLEMNKVTWPTRDELTASTTIVLVVALALAVFIFVADFLLSRIMDLILI' A
#
# COMPACT_ATOMS: atom_id res chain seq x y z
N MET A 1 -34.84 -19.52 -3.19
CA MET A 1 -33.96 -18.39 -2.81
C MET A 1 -32.51 -18.62 -3.19
N ILE A 2 -31.96 -19.84 -3.08
CA ILE A 2 -30.57 -20.20 -3.46
C ILE A 2 -30.25 -19.93 -4.95
N GLY A 3 -31.19 -20.18 -5.86
CA GLY A 3 -30.99 -19.94 -7.31
C GLY A 3 -30.77 -18.46 -7.69
N LYS A 4 -31.38 -17.51 -6.97
CA LYS A 4 -31.17 -16.07 -7.21
C LYS A 4 -29.77 -15.63 -6.82
N ILE A 5 -29.23 -16.17 -5.73
CA ILE A 5 -27.86 -15.88 -5.26
C ILE A 5 -26.83 -16.45 -6.24
N SER A 6 -27.04 -17.68 -6.73
CA SER A 6 -26.17 -18.27 -7.75
C SER A 6 -26.15 -17.47 -9.06
N GLN A 7 -27.30 -16.90 -9.45
CA GLN A 7 -27.39 -16.04 -10.63
C GLN A 7 -26.64 -14.71 -10.39
N PHE A 8 -26.84 -14.09 -9.23
CA PHE A 8 -26.18 -12.85 -8.84
C PHE A 8 -24.65 -12.97 -8.83
N VAL A 9 -24.11 -14.08 -8.31
CA VAL A 9 -22.65 -14.34 -8.33
C VAL A 9 -22.13 -14.53 -9.75
N LYS A 10 -22.91 -15.17 -10.64
CA LYS A 10 -22.56 -15.31 -12.06
C LYS A 10 -22.52 -13.95 -12.76
N ASP A 11 -23.50 -13.10 -12.49
CA ASP A 11 -23.60 -11.76 -13.09
C ASP A 11 -22.46 -10.85 -12.59
N VAL A 12 -22.14 -10.89 -11.29
CA VAL A 12 -20.98 -10.16 -10.70
C VAL A 12 -19.66 -10.63 -11.31
N LYS A 13 -19.48 -11.95 -11.52
CA LYS A 13 -18.28 -12.48 -12.18
C LYS A 13 -18.18 -12.02 -13.63
N LEU A 14 -19.30 -11.90 -14.34
CA LEU A 14 -19.36 -11.37 -15.70
C LEU A 14 -18.99 -9.89 -15.76
N GLU A 15 -19.42 -9.08 -14.80
CA GLU A 15 -19.04 -7.67 -14.70
C GLU A 15 -17.58 -7.49 -14.27
N MET A 16 -17.08 -8.30 -13.34
CA MET A 16 -15.66 -8.29 -12.95
C MET A 16 -14.70 -8.60 -14.11
N ASN A 17 -15.14 -9.37 -15.11
CA ASN A 17 -14.35 -9.62 -16.33
C ASN A 17 -14.32 -8.42 -17.28
N LYS A 18 -15.26 -7.47 -17.16
CA LYS A 18 -15.23 -6.20 -17.91
C LYS A 18 -14.33 -5.17 -17.24
N VAL A 19 -13.91 -5.41 -15.98
CA VAL A 19 -12.94 -4.57 -15.28
C VAL A 19 -11.56 -4.89 -15.86
N THR A 20 -10.93 -3.87 -16.42
CA THR A 20 -9.53 -3.90 -16.84
C THR A 20 -8.64 -3.93 -15.61
N TRP A 21 -8.33 -5.14 -15.15
CA TRP A 21 -7.32 -5.33 -14.10
C TRP A 21 -5.94 -4.98 -14.64
N PRO A 22 -5.11 -4.27 -13.86
CA PRO A 22 -3.75 -3.96 -14.24
C PRO A 22 -2.96 -5.26 -14.47
N THR A 23 -2.03 -5.20 -15.42
CA THR A 23 -1.17 -6.35 -15.71
C THR A 23 -0.25 -6.63 -14.52
N ARG A 24 0.25 -7.87 -14.40
CA ARG A 24 1.15 -8.26 -13.28
C ARG A 24 2.38 -7.35 -13.18
N ASP A 25 2.84 -6.83 -14.30
CA ASP A 25 3.99 -5.95 -14.39
C ASP A 25 3.67 -4.55 -13.83
N GLU A 26 2.51 -3.98 -14.16
CA GLU A 26 2.05 -2.69 -13.60
C GLU A 26 1.82 -2.78 -12.08
N LEU A 27 1.28 -3.91 -11.62
CA LEU A 27 1.07 -4.16 -10.19
C LEU A 27 2.40 -4.19 -9.42
N THR A 28 3.40 -4.86 -10.00
CA THR A 28 4.75 -4.99 -9.42
C THR A 28 5.49 -3.66 -9.46
N ALA A 29 5.40 -2.92 -10.57
CA ALA A 29 6.00 -1.59 -10.72
C ALA A 29 5.42 -0.61 -9.69
N SER A 30 4.09 -0.57 -9.56
CA SER A 30 3.42 0.31 -8.59
C SER A 30 3.82 -0.02 -7.15
N THR A 31 3.88 -1.31 -6.80
CA THR A 31 4.29 -1.76 -5.46
C THR A 31 5.75 -1.43 -5.17
N THR A 32 6.63 -1.55 -6.17
CA THR A 32 8.06 -1.23 -6.04
C THR A 32 8.28 0.24 -5.74
N ILE A 33 7.57 1.14 -6.44
CA ILE A 33 7.66 2.59 -6.19
C ILE A 33 7.20 2.91 -4.76
N VAL A 34 6.08 2.34 -4.32
CA VAL A 34 5.56 2.54 -2.96
C VAL A 34 6.58 2.06 -1.91
N LEU A 35 7.21 0.90 -2.11
CA LEU A 35 8.25 0.38 -1.22
C LEU A 35 9.45 1.32 -1.11
N VAL A 36 9.94 1.85 -2.24
CA VAL A 36 11.08 2.78 -2.26
C VAL A 36 10.74 4.07 -1.51
N VAL A 37 9.57 4.65 -1.77
CA VAL A 37 9.14 5.90 -1.11
C VAL A 37 8.92 5.68 0.38
N ALA A 38 8.26 4.58 0.77
CA ALA A 38 8.06 4.24 2.17
C ALA A 38 9.38 4.05 2.91
N LEU A 39 10.36 3.37 2.29
CA LEU A 39 11.68 3.17 2.88
C LEU A 39 12.47 4.49 3.00
N ALA A 40 12.39 5.36 1.99
CA ALA A 40 13.00 6.68 2.04
C ALA A 40 12.42 7.54 3.18
N LEU A 41 11.09 7.54 3.35
CA LEU A 41 10.43 8.25 4.45
C LEU A 41 10.79 7.64 5.81
N ALA A 42 10.85 6.32 5.93
CA ALA A 42 11.25 5.65 7.16
C ALA A 42 12.66 6.06 7.60
N VAL A 43 13.62 6.10 6.66
CA VAL A 43 14.99 6.57 6.92
C VAL A 43 14.99 8.05 7.32
N PHE A 44 14.22 8.90 6.63
CA PHE A 44 14.14 10.31 6.95
C PHE A 44 13.63 10.55 8.39
N ILE A 45 12.52 9.91 8.76
CA ILE A 45 11.94 10.01 10.11
C ILE A 45 12.94 9.48 11.14
N PHE A 46 13.56 8.32 10.89
CA PHE A 46 14.56 7.75 11.79
C PHE A 46 15.73 8.72 12.07
N VAL A 47 16.25 9.38 11.03
CA VAL A 47 17.32 10.37 11.19
C VAL A 47 16.82 11.59 11.97
N ALA A 48 15.61 12.07 11.68
CA ALA A 48 15.01 13.19 12.40
C ALA A 48 14.84 12.88 13.90
N ASP A 49 14.28 11.72 14.23
CA ASP A 49 14.09 11.27 15.60
C ASP A 49 15.42 11.09 16.34
N PHE A 50 16.44 10.55 15.64
CA PHE A 50 17.77 10.39 16.21
C PHE A 50 18.43 11.75 16.54
N LEU A 51 18.33 12.71 15.62
CA LEU A 51 18.86 14.07 15.82
C LEU A 51 18.12 14.78 16.96
N LEU A 52 16.78 14.72 16.97
CA LEU A 52 15.97 15.33 18.01
C LEU A 52 16.25 14.71 19.38
N SER A 53 16.36 13.39 19.45
CA SER A 53 16.72 12.67 20.69
C SER A 53 18.08 13.13 21.22
N ARG A 54 19.08 13.29 20.33
CA ARG A 54 20.39 13.79 20.75
C ARG A 54 20.40 15.24 21.21
N ILE A 55 19.59 16.10 20.59
CA ILE A 55 19.43 17.48 21.03
C ILE A 55 18.73 17.52 22.40
N MET A 56 17.71 16.68 22.62
CA MET A 56 17.03 16.58 23.90
C MET A 56 17.94 16.08 25.02
N ASP A 57 18.76 15.05 24.77
CA ASP A 57 19.76 14.59 25.75
C ASP A 57 20.72 15.73 26.17
N LEU A 58 21.12 16.57 25.21
CA LEU A 58 22.03 17.70 25.43
C LEU A 58 21.40 18.85 26.22
N ILE A 59 20.08 18.99 26.19
CA ILE A 59 19.34 20.04 26.93
C ILE A 59 18.97 19.56 28.34
N LEU A 60 18.72 18.25 28.52
CA LEU A 60 18.38 17.65 29.81
C LEU A 60 19.61 17.38 30.71
N ILE A 61 20.81 17.33 30.12
CA ILE A 61 22.12 17.33 30.82
C ILE A 61 22.57 18.76 31.07
#